data_AF-A0A326U8M7-F1
#
_entry.id   AF-A0A326U8M7-F1
#
_cell.length_a   1.000
_cell.length_b   1.000
_cell.length_c   1.000
_cell.angle_alpha   90.00
_cell.angle_beta   90.00
_cell.angle_gamma   90.00
#
_symmetry.space_group_name_H-M   'P 1'
#
loop_
_entity.id
_entity.type
_entity.pdbx_description
1 polymer ?
#
loop_
_entity_poly.entity_id
_entity_poly.type
_entity_poly.pdbx_seq_one_letter_code
_entity_poly.pdbx_strand_id
1 'polypeptide(L)'
;MRAIDDSSPKYAAVLRILQIYKQLPESDVARMLHDFYLITDDFREMEDQGLLTLSFIGDEYILAPTLLGKLWLEQYQSESSETTGEK
;
A
#
# COMPACT_ATOMS: atom_id res chain seq x y z
N MET A 1 7.99 9.40 21.13
CA MET A 1 8.77 8.97 19.95
C MET A 1 8.03 7.78 19.36
N ARG A 2 7.14 8.03 18.39
CA ARG A 2 6.35 6.97 17.76
C ARG A 2 7.29 6.33 16.74
N ALA A 3 7.57 5.03 16.87
CA ALA A 3 8.33 4.30 15.87
C ALA A 3 7.59 4.51 14.54
N ILE A 4 8.20 5.27 13.64
CA ILE A 4 7.74 5.36 12.26
C ILE A 4 8.05 3.98 11.71
N ASP A 5 7.03 3.14 11.52
CA ASP A 5 7.19 1.86 10.85
C ASP A 5 7.87 2.15 9.50
N ASP A 6 9.10 1.67 9.31
CA ASP A 6 9.91 1.87 8.11
C ASP A 6 9.19 1.37 6.83
N SER A 7 8.14 0.55 6.99
CA SER A 7 7.28 0.04 5.92
C SER A 7 6.19 1.02 5.46
N SER A 8 5.93 2.12 6.20
CA SER A 8 4.84 3.07 5.90
C SER A 8 4.92 3.67 4.49
N PRO A 9 6.10 4.10 3.99
CA PRO A 9 6.20 4.65 2.63
C PRO A 9 5.86 3.61 1.55
N LYS A 10 6.21 2.35 1.79
CA LYS A 10 5.97 1.23 0.87
C LYS A 10 4.48 0.90 0.76
N TYR A 11 3.81 0.76 1.90
CA TYR A 11 2.36 0.51 1.95
C TYR A 11 1.57 1.67 1.32
N ALA A 12 1.99 2.91 1.56
CA ALA A 12 1.40 4.08 0.93
C ALA A 12 1.56 4.08 -0.60
N ALA A 13 2.72 3.67 -1.11
CA ALA A 13 2.95 3.56 -2.55
C ALA A 13 2.03 2.52 -3.21
N VAL A 14 1.91 1.33 -2.60
CA VAL A 14 1.00 0.27 -3.06
C VAL A 14 -0.44 0.76 -3.09
N LEU A 15 -0.93 1.33 -1.98
CA LEU A 15 -2.30 1.81 -1.87
C LEU A 15 -2.60 2.95 -2.85
N ARG A 16 -1.64 3.83 -3.14
CA ARG A 16 -1.79 4.91 -4.13
C ARG A 16 -2.02 4.37 -5.54
N ILE A 17 -1.27 3.35 -5.96
CA ILE A 17 -1.50 2.72 -7.25
C ILE A 17 -2.86 2.03 -7.27
N LEU A 18 -3.19 1.27 -6.22
CA LEU A 18 -4.48 0.59 -6.11
C LEU A 18 -5.67 1.57 -6.07
N GLN A 19 -5.50 2.80 -5.57
CA GLN A 19 -6.53 3.83 -5.62
C GLN A 19 -6.83 4.28 -7.06
N ILE A 20 -5.80 4.34 -7.92
CA ILE A 20 -5.92 4.74 -9.33
C ILE A 20 -6.53 3.61 -10.16
N TYR A 21 -5.98 2.39 -10.03
CA TYR A 21 -6.33 1.26 -10.89
C TYR A 21 -7.44 0.36 -10.34
N LYS A 22 -7.85 0.57 -9.08
CA LYS A 22 -8.85 -0.21 -8.30
C LYS A 22 -8.45 -1.63 -7.97
N GLN A 23 -7.87 -2.35 -8.92
CA GLN A 23 -7.33 -3.70 -8.72
C GLN A 23 -6.16 -3.92 -9.66
N LEU A 24 -5.14 -4.63 -9.21
CA LEU A 24 -4.00 -5.01 -10.05
C LEU A 24 -3.44 -6.37 -9.66
N PRO A 25 -2.88 -7.11 -10.61
CA PRO A 25 -1.94 -8.18 -10.34
C PRO A 25 -0.82 -7.80 -9.38
N GLU A 26 -0.42 -8.74 -8.53
CA GLU A 26 0.80 -8.63 -7.71
C GLU A 26 2.02 -8.31 -8.56
N SER A 27 2.17 -9.01 -9.69
CA SER A 27 3.30 -8.86 -10.60
C SER A 27 3.36 -7.45 -11.21
N ASP A 28 2.21 -6.85 -11.53
CA ASP A 28 2.14 -5.49 -12.06
C ASP A 28 2.44 -4.45 -10.98
N VAL A 29 1.91 -4.63 -9.76
CA VAL A 29 2.23 -3.71 -8.64
C VAL A 29 3.73 -3.75 -8.32
N ALA A 30 4.32 -4.94 -8.23
CA ALA A 30 5.76 -5.11 -8.01
C ALA A 30 6.60 -4.48 -9.13
N ARG A 31 6.16 -4.59 -10.40
CA ARG A 31 6.84 -3.98 -11.54
C ARG A 31 6.74 -2.46 -11.54
N MET A 32 5.58 -1.90 -11.19
CA MET A 32 5.38 -0.45 -11.13
C MET A 32 6.12 0.19 -9.95
N LEU A 33 6.27 -0.52 -8.85
CA LEU A 33 6.96 -0.09 -7.63
C LEU A 33 8.31 -0.80 -7.48
N HIS A 34 9.06 -0.93 -8.58
CA HIS A 34 10.31 -1.68 -8.61
C HIS A 34 11.35 -1.20 -7.57
N ASP A 35 11.34 0.09 -7.24
CA ASP A 35 12.24 0.71 -6.25
C ASP A 35 11.98 0.23 -4.82
N PHE A 36 10.79 -0.32 -4.55
CA PHE A 36 10.40 -0.81 -3.23
C PHE A 36 10.71 -2.30 -3.01
N TYR A 37 11.19 -3.00 -4.04
CA TYR A 37 11.55 -4.42 -3.97
C TYR A 37 10.47 -5.29 -3.32
N LEU A 38 9.20 -5.06 -3.70
CA LEU A 38 8.04 -5.74 -3.14
C LEU A 38 8.10 -7.26 -3.37
N ILE A 39 7.88 -8.02 -2.31
CA ILE A 39 7.71 -9.47 -2.32
C ILE A 39 6.31 -9.86 -1.86
N THR A 40 5.87 -11.09 -2.15
CA THR A 40 4.54 -11.60 -1.80
C THR A 40 4.21 -11.43 -0.31
N ASP A 41 5.18 -11.64 0.58
CA ASP A 41 4.99 -11.50 2.02
C ASP A 41 4.62 -10.07 2.43
N ASP A 42 5.05 -9.05 1.68
CA ASP A 42 4.69 -7.67 1.95
C ASP A 42 3.20 -7.41 1.74
N PHE A 43 2.64 -8.01 0.68
CA PHE A 43 1.21 -7.90 0.42
C PHE A 43 0.39 -8.70 1.41
N ARG A 44 0.92 -9.83 1.90
CA ARG A 44 0.29 -10.62 2.98
C ARG A 44 0.26 -9.83 4.28
N GLU A 45 1.35 -9.18 4.65
CA GLU A 45 1.37 -8.28 5.82
C GLU A 45 0.34 -7.15 5.69
N MET A 46 0.19 -6.57 4.50
CA MET A 46 -0.83 -5.55 4.25
C MET A 46 -2.26 -6.12 4.32
N GLU A 47 -2.49 -7.35 3.88
CA GLU A 47 -3.76 -8.05 4.03
C GLU A 47 -4.08 -8.37 5.49
N ASP A 48 -3.09 -8.85 6.25
CA ASP A 48 -3.23 -9.14 7.68
C ASP A 48 -3.59 -7.88 8.49
N GLN A 49 -3.07 -6.71 8.07
CA GLN A 49 -3.44 -5.40 8.62
C GLN A 49 -4.79 -4.87 8.09
N GLY A 50 -5.39 -5.55 7.12
CA GLY A 50 -6.66 -5.17 6.50
C GLY A 50 -6.58 -4.00 5.53
N LEU A 51 -5.38 -3.63 5.05
CA LEU A 51 -5.18 -2.49 4.13
C LEU A 51 -5.60 -2.82 2.69
N LEU A 52 -5.39 -4.07 2.28
CA LEU A 52 -5.79 -4.59 0.98
C LEU A 52 -6.33 -6.01 1.14
N THR A 53 -6.89 -6.54 0.06
CA THR A 53 -7.26 -7.96 -0.04
C THR A 53 -6.45 -8.61 -1.15
N LEU A 54 -6.02 -9.85 -0.91
CA LEU A 54 -5.41 -10.74 -1.87
C LEU A 54 -6.46 -11.73 -2.36
N SER A 55 -6.63 -11.83 -3.67
CA SER A 55 -7.47 -12.85 -4.30
C SER A 55 -6.63 -13.64 -5.28
N PHE A 56 -6.37 -14.92 -4.98
CA PHE A 56 -5.62 -15.79 -5.88
C PHE A 56 -6.49 -16.22 -7.06
N ILE A 57 -6.14 -15.78 -8.27
CA ILE A 57 -6.90 -16.05 -9.49
C ILE A 57 -5.93 -16.57 -10.57
N GLY A 58 -6.14 -17.82 -11.00
CA GLY A 58 -5.26 -18.48 -11.97
C GLY A 58 -3.92 -18.85 -11.34
N ASP A 59 -2.91 -18.04 -11.57
CA ASP A 59 -1.52 -18.24 -11.17
C ASP A 59 -0.92 -17.08 -10.37
N GLU A 60 -1.67 -16.01 -10.10
CA GLU A 60 -1.20 -14.87 -9.32
C GLU A 60 -2.26 -14.29 -8.37
N TYR A 61 -1.82 -13.46 -7.44
CA TYR A 61 -2.70 -12.69 -6.57
C TYR A 61 -3.16 -11.39 -7.24
N ILE A 62 -4.45 -11.12 -7.17
CA ILE A 62 -5.04 -9.82 -7.48
C ILE A 62 -5.20 -9.03 -6.19
N LEU A 63 -4.61 -7.83 -6.17
CA LEU A 63 -4.63 -6.88 -5.08
C LEU A 63 -5.78 -5.89 -5.27
N ALA A 64 -6.57 -5.65 -4.22
CA ALA A 64 -7.59 -4.61 -4.21
C ALA A 64 -7.56 -3.85 -2.87
N PRO A 65 -7.75 -2.51 -2.85
CA PRO A 65 -7.71 -1.74 -1.63
C PRO A 65 -9.01 -1.89 -0.84
N THR A 66 -8.90 -2.08 0.47
CA THR A 66 -10.07 -2.07 1.36
C THR A 66 -10.52 -0.64 1.66
N LEU A 67 -11.67 -0.50 2.33
CA LEU A 67 -12.06 0.79 2.90
C LEU A 67 -11.04 1.28 3.94
N LEU A 68 -10.52 0.37 4.78
CA LEU A 68 -9.52 0.69 5.79
C LEU A 68 -8.23 1.20 5.16
N GLY A 69 -7.72 0.55 4.12
CA GLY A 69 -6.52 0.99 3.41
C GLY A 69 -6.66 2.37 2.79
N LYS A 70 -7.85 2.71 2.27
CA LYS A 70 -8.11 4.06 1.74
C LYS A 70 -8.07 5.12 2.84
N LEU A 71 -8.74 4.88 3.97
CA LEU A 71 -8.72 5.80 5.11
C LEU A 71 -7.32 5.95 5.69
N TRP A 72 -6.57 4.85 5.78
CA TRP A 72 -5.17 4.87 6.21
C TRP A 72 -4.30 5.72 5.27
N LEU A 73 -4.47 5.58 3.95
CA LEU A 73 -3.73 6.37 2.96
C LEU A 73 -4.07 7.86 3.06
N GLU A 74 -5.34 8.20 3.28
CA GLU A 74 -5.78 9.59 3.49
C GLU A 74 -5.12 10.18 4.74
N GLN A 75 -5.14 9.46 5.87
CA GLN A 75 -4.47 9.90 7.10
C GLN A 75 -2.96 10.08 6.90
N TYR A 76 -2.30 9.11 6.25
CA TYR A 76 -0.87 9.18 5.95
C TYR A 76 -0.51 10.43 5.13
N GLN A 77 -1.36 10.80 4.15
CA GLN A 77 -1.17 12.00 3.34
C GLN A 77 -1.39 13.29 4.14
N SER A 78 -2.40 13.32 5.03
CA SER A 78 -2.63 14.47 5.91
C SER A 78 -1.46 14.72 6.85
N GLU A 79 -0.95 13.69 7.52
CA GLU A 79 0.21 13.80 8.43
C GLU A 79 1.51 14.20 7.68
N SER A 80 1.66 13.77 6.42
CA SER A 80 2.78 14.17 5.57
C SER A 80 2.71 15.65 5.11
N SER A 81 1.50 16.23 5.07
CA SER A 81 1.30 17.62 4.67
C SER A 81 1.55 18.62 5.81
N GLU A 82 1.26 18.23 7.05
CA GLU A 82 1.45 19.06 8.25
C GLU A 82 2.93 19.30 8.57
N THR A 83 3.81 18.35 8.22
CA THR A 83 5.26 18.47 8.46
C THR A 83 5.97 19.46 7.51
N THR A 84 5.30 19.95 6.46
CA THR A 84 5.86 20.97 5.55
C THR A 84 5.39 22.40 5.89
N GLY A 85 4.47 22.57 6.84
CA GLY A 85 3.85 23.85 7.18
C GLY A 85 4.53 24.71 8.26
N GLU A 86 5.57 24.21 8.93
CA GLU A 86 6.37 25.00 9.90
C GLU A 86 7.71 25.42 9.28
N LYS A 87 7.71 26.47 8.45
CA LYS A 87 8.88 27.35 8.24
C LYS A 87 8.45 28.78 7.96
#